data_AF-A0A820FXN1-F1
#
_entry.id   AF-A0A820FXN1-F1
#
_cell.length_a   1.000
_cell.length_b   1.000
_cell.length_c   1.000
_cell.angle_alpha   90.00
_cell.angle_beta   90.00
_cell.angle_gamma   90.00
#
_symmetry.space_group_name_H-M   'P 1'
#
loop_
_entity.id
_entity.type
_entity.pdbx_description
1 polymer ?
#
loop_
_entity_poly.entity_id
_entity_poly.type
_entity_poly.pdbx_seq_one_letter_code
_entity_poly.pdbx_strand_id
1 'polypeptide(L)'
;MSIVTEVELPIFPFDVYNVSTRSLVKPVDHVISISGKSGSDGCSGTSGSSGIPGTSGSPGILGYRDATSGCGSTGGNGSNGFDGHSGQSGTDAQHALIWLKGTIENLNLQLATFHNSNNPSKDSTDIDWNFAQLHDDVNYDFRLAKSKGIILVKAVGGNGGNGGLGGNGGRGGDGGSGGHGYNGACGSSTWMPDVNGADGSDGGPGGNGGDGGNGGNGGSGRNGGNAGAGGHLQVRSRDSRLFMLIELDCRAGTKGEGGHGGSGGRYGSGGFGGAGGSGGSGGSGGPDGRSGRNGSDGRSGSRGRNGSSGISGSNGRNGRAAMDGSIQYAVVDIDGNIIETSSDKYHASVICYTITDQNNDGIYE
;
A
#
# COMPACT_ATOMS: atom_id res chain seq x y z
N MET A 1 -73.62 -2.95 -20.96
CA MET A 1 -72.90 -3.23 -22.22
C MET A 1 -71.42 -3.29 -21.85
N SER A 2 -70.90 -4.48 -21.55
CA SER A 2 -69.51 -4.65 -21.12
C SER A 2 -68.62 -4.62 -22.35
N ILE A 3 -67.83 -3.57 -22.49
CA ILE A 3 -66.75 -3.49 -23.49
C ILE A 3 -65.50 -3.99 -22.78
N VAL A 4 -65.11 -5.23 -23.05
CA VAL A 4 -63.77 -5.73 -22.75
C VAL A 4 -62.90 -5.26 -23.90
N THR A 5 -62.10 -4.22 -23.69
CA THR A 5 -61.00 -3.86 -24.58
C THR A 5 -59.75 -4.58 -24.11
N GLU A 6 -59.38 -5.63 -24.84
CA GLU A 6 -58.02 -6.19 -24.80
C GLU A 6 -57.05 -5.06 -25.17
N VAL A 7 -56.21 -4.66 -24.22
CA VAL A 7 -55.08 -3.77 -24.49
C VAL A 7 -53.92 -4.66 -24.92
N GLU A 8 -53.64 -4.65 -26.23
CA GLU A 8 -52.43 -5.24 -26.79
C GLU A 8 -51.20 -4.61 -26.11
N LEU A 9 -50.43 -5.44 -25.40
CA LEU A 9 -49.12 -5.04 -24.89
C LEU A 9 -48.19 -4.84 -26.10
N PRO A 10 -47.53 -3.68 -26.25
CA PRO A 10 -46.57 -3.49 -27.33
C PRO A 10 -45.42 -4.51 -27.17
N ILE A 11 -45.27 -5.34 -28.19
CA ILE A 11 -44.21 -6.33 -28.35
C ILE A 11 -42.88 -5.59 -28.41
N PHE A 12 -42.05 -5.75 -27.37
CA PHE A 12 -40.68 -5.22 -27.35
C PHE A 12 -39.82 -5.93 -28.42
N PRO A 13 -39.18 -5.23 -29.37
CA PRO A 13 -38.32 -5.86 -30.35
C PRO A 13 -36.89 -6.02 -29.79
N PHE A 14 -36.53 -7.27 -29.54
CA PHE A 14 -35.18 -7.83 -29.33
C PHE A 14 -34.39 -7.43 -28.07
N ASP A 15 -34.46 -8.29 -27.04
CA ASP A 15 -33.52 -8.33 -25.93
C ASP A 15 -32.24 -9.09 -26.34
N VAL A 16 -31.06 -8.49 -26.13
CA VAL A 16 -29.78 -9.22 -26.16
C VAL A 16 -29.52 -9.77 -24.76
N TYR A 17 -29.65 -11.09 -24.64
CA TYR A 17 -29.58 -11.83 -23.38
C TYR A 17 -28.12 -12.15 -23.02
N ASN A 18 -27.59 -11.62 -21.92
CA ASN A 18 -26.29 -12.08 -21.40
C ASN A 18 -26.49 -13.33 -20.54
N VAL A 19 -26.18 -14.49 -21.12
CA VAL A 19 -26.43 -15.81 -20.51
C VAL A 19 -25.61 -16.05 -19.24
N SER A 20 -24.52 -15.32 -18.99
CA SER A 20 -23.70 -15.52 -17.77
C SER A 20 -24.16 -14.69 -16.57
N THR A 21 -24.85 -13.56 -16.79
CA THR A 21 -25.24 -12.61 -15.72
C THR A 21 -26.73 -12.52 -15.45
N ARG A 22 -27.58 -13.17 -16.27
CA ARG A 22 -29.06 -13.11 -16.18
C ARG A 22 -29.60 -11.67 -16.06
N SER A 23 -29.05 -10.73 -16.84
CA SER A 23 -29.48 -9.33 -16.82
C SER A 23 -29.80 -8.80 -18.23
N LEU A 24 -30.87 -8.01 -18.35
CA LEU A 24 -31.24 -7.26 -19.55
C LEU A 24 -30.19 -6.16 -19.80
N VAL A 25 -29.37 -6.28 -20.85
CA VAL A 25 -28.44 -5.21 -21.22
C VAL A 25 -29.10 -4.33 -22.27
N LYS A 26 -29.95 -3.39 -21.82
CA LYS A 26 -30.28 -2.22 -22.64
C LYS A 26 -28.98 -1.43 -22.87
N PRO A 27 -28.68 -0.95 -24.09
CA PRO A 27 -27.50 -0.13 -24.33
C PRO A 27 -27.54 1.12 -23.43
N VAL A 28 -26.39 1.55 -22.89
CA VAL A 28 -26.31 2.80 -22.11
C VAL A 28 -26.12 3.95 -23.08
N ASP A 29 -27.10 4.85 -23.17
CA ASP A 29 -27.04 6.00 -24.07
C ASP A 29 -26.30 7.18 -23.42
N HIS A 30 -26.47 7.36 -22.10
CA HIS A 30 -25.90 8.49 -21.37
C HIS A 30 -25.35 8.07 -20.01
N VAL A 31 -24.20 8.61 -19.63
CA VAL A 31 -23.59 8.40 -18.31
C VAL A 31 -23.42 9.75 -17.62
N ILE A 32 -24.01 9.88 -16.44
CA ILE A 32 -23.82 11.03 -15.56
C ILE A 32 -23.06 10.55 -14.32
N SER A 33 -21.96 11.20 -13.97
CA SER A 33 -21.13 10.81 -12.84
C SER A 33 -20.97 11.94 -11.85
N ILE A 34 -21.46 11.68 -10.63
CA ILE A 34 -21.32 12.53 -9.43
C ILE A 34 -20.55 11.77 -8.33
N SER A 35 -19.73 10.81 -8.79
CA SER A 35 -18.95 9.89 -7.97
C SER A 35 -17.84 10.60 -7.21
N GLY A 36 -17.44 10.02 -6.08
CA GLY A 36 -16.33 10.49 -5.28
C GLY A 36 -14.99 10.34 -6.01
N LYS A 37 -14.02 11.18 -5.63
CA LYS A 37 -12.65 11.09 -6.13
C LYS A 37 -11.91 9.99 -5.39
N SER A 38 -11.21 9.14 -6.14
CA SER A 38 -10.32 8.16 -5.52
C SER A 38 -9.13 8.85 -4.87
N GLY A 39 -8.71 8.35 -3.71
CA GLY A 39 -7.49 8.77 -3.05
C GLY A 39 -6.25 8.25 -3.77
N SER A 40 -5.14 8.97 -3.64
CA SER A 40 -3.85 8.54 -4.18
C SER A 40 -3.19 7.50 -3.30
N ASP A 41 -2.46 6.59 -3.93
CA ASP A 41 -1.58 5.65 -3.24
C ASP A 41 -0.44 6.40 -2.54
N GLY A 42 -0.05 5.88 -1.37
CA GLY A 42 1.10 6.35 -0.64
C GLY A 42 2.40 5.92 -1.31
N CYS A 43 3.40 6.79 -1.33
CA CYS A 43 4.71 6.45 -1.84
C CYS A 43 5.45 5.49 -0.89
N SER A 44 6.24 4.59 -1.47
CA SER A 44 7.05 3.64 -0.72
C SER A 44 8.28 4.31 -0.11
N GLY A 45 8.72 3.78 1.02
CA GLY A 45 9.94 4.19 1.69
C GLY A 45 11.19 3.73 0.94
N THR A 46 12.29 4.43 1.15
CA THR A 46 13.58 4.11 0.52
C THR A 46 14.37 3.12 1.37
N SER A 47 15.08 2.20 0.70
CA SER A 47 15.90 1.21 1.40
C SER A 47 17.18 1.84 1.94
N GLY A 48 17.66 1.31 3.07
CA GLY A 48 18.92 1.69 3.68
C GLY A 48 20.12 1.21 2.86
N SER A 49 21.20 1.99 2.92
CA SER A 49 22.52 1.63 2.39
C SER A 49 23.23 0.58 3.23
N SER A 50 24.02 -0.26 2.58
CA SER A 50 24.87 -1.23 3.29
C SER A 50 26.02 -0.53 4.02
N GLY A 51 26.43 -1.11 5.14
CA GLY A 51 27.60 -0.71 5.90
C GLY A 51 28.88 -1.03 5.15
N ILE A 52 29.90 -0.20 5.38
CA ILE A 52 31.21 -0.32 4.74
C ILE A 52 31.98 -1.48 5.39
N PRO A 53 32.59 -2.41 4.62
CA PRO A 53 33.45 -3.45 5.20
C PRO A 53 34.65 -2.89 5.96
N GLY A 54 35.07 -3.60 7.00
CA GLY A 54 36.28 -3.31 7.75
C GLY A 54 37.54 -3.58 6.96
N THR A 55 38.56 -2.75 7.16
CA THR A 55 39.91 -2.93 6.64
C THR A 55 40.65 -4.01 7.40
N SER A 56 41.46 -4.81 6.70
CA SER A 56 42.29 -5.83 7.34
C SER A 56 43.50 -5.21 8.04
N GLY A 57 43.92 -5.82 9.15
CA GLY A 57 45.06 -5.40 9.94
C GLY A 57 46.40 -5.63 9.22
N SER A 58 47.37 -4.78 9.50
CA SER A 58 48.71 -4.90 8.94
C SER A 58 49.47 -6.10 9.52
N PRO A 59 50.25 -6.84 8.71
CA PRO A 59 51.16 -7.87 9.21
C PRO A 59 52.17 -7.32 10.24
N GLY A 60 52.64 -8.19 11.13
CA GLY A 60 53.72 -7.89 12.07
C GLY A 60 55.05 -7.70 11.34
N ILE A 61 55.87 -6.78 11.83
CA ILE A 61 57.18 -6.45 11.23
C ILE A 61 58.29 -7.13 12.04
N LEU A 62 59.17 -7.86 11.36
CA LEU A 62 60.32 -8.54 11.93
C LEU A 62 61.29 -7.54 12.60
N GLY A 63 61.73 -7.84 13.83
CA GLY A 63 62.82 -7.11 14.50
C GLY A 63 62.41 -6.15 15.63
N TYR A 64 61.11 -5.90 15.82
CA TYR A 64 60.61 -5.18 16.99
C TYR A 64 59.89 -6.15 17.91
N ARG A 65 60.50 -6.47 19.06
CA ARG A 65 59.96 -7.40 20.07
C ARG A 65 58.55 -7.05 20.56
N ASP A 66 58.07 -5.82 20.30
CA ASP A 66 56.75 -5.32 20.71
C ASP A 66 55.81 -4.95 19.53
N ALA A 67 56.20 -5.16 18.27
CA ALA A 67 55.35 -4.85 17.12
C ALA A 67 54.29 -5.95 16.91
N THR A 68 53.18 -5.85 17.63
CA THR A 68 52.00 -6.69 17.40
C THR A 68 51.42 -6.41 16.02
N SER A 69 51.07 -7.45 15.27
CA SER A 69 50.31 -7.30 14.02
C SER A 69 48.98 -6.59 14.28
N GLY A 70 48.57 -5.72 13.35
CA GLY A 70 47.37 -4.92 13.48
C GLY A 70 46.10 -5.77 13.54
N CYS A 71 45.12 -5.31 14.32
CA CYS A 71 43.77 -5.87 14.28
C CYS A 71 43.04 -5.44 13.01
N GLY A 72 42.13 -6.27 12.52
CA GLY A 72 41.15 -5.85 11.54
C GLY A 72 40.17 -4.83 12.15
N SER A 73 39.70 -3.88 11.35
CA SER A 73 38.71 -2.90 11.81
C SER A 73 37.28 -3.46 11.72
N THR A 74 36.41 -2.94 12.57
CA THR A 74 35.00 -3.31 12.60
C THR A 74 34.28 -2.84 11.34
N GLY A 75 33.43 -3.69 10.78
CA GLY A 75 32.56 -3.31 9.67
C GLY A 75 31.49 -2.31 10.10
N GLY A 76 31.18 -1.34 9.24
CA GLY A 76 30.16 -0.33 9.50
C GLY A 76 28.75 -0.93 9.55
N ASN A 77 27.85 -0.27 10.28
CA ASN A 77 26.44 -0.69 10.32
C ASN A 77 25.73 -0.34 9.01
N GLY A 78 24.75 -1.17 8.62
CA GLY A 78 23.79 -0.81 7.59
C GLY A 78 22.84 0.28 8.11
N SER A 79 22.40 1.18 7.23
CA SER A 79 21.42 2.21 7.61
C SER A 79 19.99 1.64 7.58
N ASN A 80 19.10 2.26 8.33
CA ASN A 80 17.70 1.85 8.36
C ASN A 80 17.00 2.19 7.03
N GLY A 81 16.01 1.39 6.65
CA GLY A 81 15.04 1.77 5.65
C GLY A 81 14.10 2.83 6.19
N PHE A 82 13.61 3.70 5.30
CA PHE A 82 12.62 4.71 5.65
C PHE A 82 11.21 4.14 5.52
N ASP A 83 10.28 4.69 6.29
CA ASP A 83 8.87 4.33 6.20
C ASP A 83 8.28 4.74 4.86
N GLY A 84 7.21 4.06 4.44
CA GLY A 84 6.33 4.59 3.40
C GLY A 84 5.49 5.77 3.87
N HIS A 85 4.58 6.21 3.00
CA HIS A 85 3.53 7.18 3.31
C HIS A 85 2.14 6.55 3.21
N SER A 86 1.18 7.05 3.98
CA SER A 86 -0.20 6.52 3.95
C SER A 86 -0.89 6.84 2.62
N GLY A 87 -1.77 5.94 2.18
CA GLY A 87 -2.70 6.24 1.11
C GLY A 87 -3.75 7.25 1.54
N GLN A 88 -4.20 8.10 0.61
CA GLN A 88 -5.27 9.06 0.86
C GLN A 88 -6.62 8.36 0.80
N SER A 89 -7.57 8.80 1.62
CA SER A 89 -8.95 8.30 1.56
C SER A 89 -9.63 8.77 0.27
N GLY A 90 -10.51 7.94 -0.28
CA GLY A 90 -11.45 8.39 -1.30
C GLY A 90 -12.47 9.36 -0.70
N THR A 91 -13.00 10.27 -1.51
CA THR A 91 -14.09 11.14 -1.08
C THR A 91 -15.43 10.45 -1.27
N ASP A 92 -16.42 10.83 -0.49
CA ASP A 92 -17.79 10.39 -0.70
C ASP A 92 -18.31 10.88 -2.05
N ALA A 93 -19.27 10.15 -2.62
CA ALA A 93 -20.03 10.63 -3.76
C ALA A 93 -21.02 11.71 -3.34
N GLN A 94 -21.44 12.52 -4.30
CA GLN A 94 -22.51 13.49 -4.05
C GLN A 94 -23.87 12.79 -4.02
N HIS A 95 -24.81 13.42 -3.33
CA HIS A 95 -26.21 13.04 -3.39
C HIS A 95 -26.89 13.80 -4.52
N ALA A 96 -28.00 13.27 -5.04
CA ALA A 96 -28.73 13.97 -6.09
C ALA A 96 -30.24 13.71 -6.10
N LEU A 97 -30.95 14.75 -6.52
CA LEU A 97 -32.34 14.68 -6.91
C LEU A 97 -32.44 14.68 -8.44
N ILE A 98 -33.16 13.72 -8.99
CA ILE A 98 -33.32 13.52 -10.43
C ILE A 98 -34.80 13.64 -10.76
N TRP A 99 -35.18 14.56 -11.63
CA TRP A 99 -36.53 14.68 -12.14
C TRP A 99 -36.62 14.13 -13.55
N LEU A 100 -37.50 13.17 -13.77
CA LEU A 100 -37.86 12.63 -15.07
C LEU A 100 -39.21 13.21 -15.51
N LYS A 101 -39.20 14.03 -16.56
CA LYS A 101 -40.36 14.74 -17.09
C LYS A 101 -40.57 14.39 -18.57
N GLY A 102 -41.79 14.51 -19.06
CA GLY A 102 -42.12 14.24 -20.46
C GLY A 102 -42.61 12.81 -20.69
N THR A 103 -42.20 12.20 -21.79
CA THR A 103 -42.66 10.87 -22.21
C THR A 103 -41.49 9.93 -22.48
N ILE A 104 -41.78 8.64 -22.69
CA ILE A 104 -40.78 7.63 -23.06
C ILE A 104 -40.04 8.01 -24.37
N GLU A 105 -40.71 8.74 -25.28
CA GLU A 105 -40.12 9.15 -26.56
C GLU A 105 -39.39 10.50 -26.49
N ASN A 106 -39.79 11.37 -25.56
CA ASN A 106 -39.25 12.72 -25.35
C ASN A 106 -39.08 12.98 -23.86
N LEU A 107 -37.96 12.49 -23.32
CA LEU A 107 -37.63 12.60 -21.90
C LEU A 107 -36.82 13.88 -21.65
N ASN A 108 -37.23 14.64 -20.63
CA ASN A 108 -36.45 15.71 -20.03
C ASN A 108 -35.97 15.24 -18.66
N LEU A 109 -34.65 15.19 -18.48
CA LEU A 109 -34.01 14.91 -17.20
C LEU A 109 -33.47 16.20 -16.61
N GLN A 110 -33.87 16.51 -15.37
CA GLN A 110 -33.26 17.56 -14.55
C GLN A 110 -32.53 16.93 -13.36
N LEU A 111 -31.29 17.31 -13.15
CA LEU A 111 -30.45 16.83 -12.05
C LEU A 111 -30.08 17.99 -11.13
N ALA A 112 -30.23 17.81 -9.83
CA ALA A 112 -29.69 18.70 -8.80
C ALA A 112 -28.80 17.90 -7.86
N THR A 113 -27.55 18.32 -7.68
CA THR A 113 -26.55 17.65 -6.84
C THR A 113 -26.30 18.43 -5.57
N PHE A 114 -26.02 17.74 -4.46
CA PHE A 114 -25.69 18.41 -3.20
C PHE A 114 -24.59 17.68 -2.43
N HIS A 115 -23.77 18.48 -1.75
CA HIS A 115 -22.82 18.01 -0.75
C HIS A 115 -23.51 18.04 0.60
N ASN A 116 -23.83 16.88 1.19
CA ASN A 116 -24.18 16.85 2.61
C ASN A 116 -22.96 16.43 3.41
N SER A 117 -22.34 17.38 4.11
CA SER A 117 -21.28 17.13 5.09
C SER A 117 -21.81 16.46 6.37
N ASN A 118 -23.13 16.32 6.51
CA ASN A 118 -23.78 15.59 7.57
C ASN A 118 -24.32 14.28 7.02
N ASN A 119 -23.47 13.26 7.09
CA ASN A 119 -23.82 11.84 7.05
C ASN A 119 -25.21 11.64 7.68
N PRO A 120 -26.29 11.36 6.90
CA PRO A 120 -27.53 10.86 7.48
C PRO A 120 -27.10 9.61 8.22
N SER A 121 -27.24 9.61 9.54
CA SER A 121 -26.78 8.53 10.41
C SER A 121 -27.06 7.17 9.77
N LYS A 122 -26.11 6.24 9.91
CA LYS A 122 -26.00 4.85 9.40
C LYS A 122 -27.27 3.98 9.23
N ASP A 123 -28.45 4.46 9.60
CA ASP A 123 -29.75 3.80 9.52
C ASP A 123 -30.88 4.75 9.02
N SER A 124 -30.58 5.95 8.52
CA SER A 124 -31.57 6.97 8.16
C SER A 124 -32.05 6.81 6.71
N THR A 125 -33.20 6.17 6.54
CA THR A 125 -34.01 6.28 5.32
C THR A 125 -34.58 7.70 5.12
N ASP A 126 -34.48 8.57 6.13
CA ASP A 126 -34.88 9.97 6.09
C ASP A 126 -33.69 10.85 5.72
N ILE A 127 -33.50 11.05 4.43
CA ILE A 127 -32.77 12.21 3.94
C ILE A 127 -33.81 13.30 3.77
N ASP A 128 -33.64 14.40 4.49
CA ASP A 128 -34.51 15.54 4.33
C ASP A 128 -34.26 16.17 2.95
N TRP A 129 -35.16 15.89 2.01
CA TRP A 129 -35.16 16.43 0.64
C TRP A 129 -35.77 17.85 0.58
N ASN A 130 -35.89 18.55 1.70
CA ASN A 130 -36.42 19.91 1.75
C ASN A 130 -35.55 20.88 0.92
N PHE A 131 -36.15 21.36 -0.16
CA PHE A 131 -35.58 22.22 -1.22
C PHE A 131 -34.96 23.55 -0.72
N ALA A 132 -35.20 23.94 0.53
CA ALA A 132 -34.96 25.29 1.02
C ALA A 132 -33.51 25.57 1.49
N GLN A 133 -32.61 24.58 1.50
CA GLN A 133 -31.20 24.76 1.93
C GLN A 133 -30.16 24.43 0.84
N LEU A 134 -30.58 24.23 -0.41
CA LEU A 134 -29.71 23.77 -1.50
C LEU A 134 -29.03 24.97 -2.18
N HIS A 135 -27.72 25.13 -1.96
CA HIS A 135 -26.98 26.34 -2.36
C HIS A 135 -26.18 26.24 -3.66
N ASP A 136 -26.17 25.09 -4.36
CA ASP A 136 -25.40 24.89 -5.61
C ASP A 136 -26.19 24.04 -6.64
N ASP A 137 -27.27 24.60 -7.20
CA ASP A 137 -28.05 23.95 -8.25
C ASP A 137 -27.27 23.91 -9.58
N VAL A 138 -26.54 22.84 -9.85
CA VAL A 138 -26.12 22.54 -11.24
C VAL A 138 -27.26 21.82 -11.95
N ASN A 139 -28.23 22.60 -12.46
CA ASN A 139 -29.33 22.08 -13.27
C ASN A 139 -28.83 21.66 -14.65
N TYR A 140 -28.68 20.36 -14.86
CA TYR A 140 -28.52 19.82 -16.21
C TYR A 140 -29.89 19.45 -16.77
N ASP A 141 -30.28 20.08 -17.89
CA ASP A 141 -31.49 19.71 -18.65
C ASP A 141 -31.06 18.90 -19.88
N PHE A 142 -31.35 17.60 -19.87
CA PHE A 142 -31.09 16.71 -20.99
C PHE A 142 -32.40 16.37 -21.69
N ARG A 143 -32.50 16.73 -22.98
CA ARG A 143 -33.60 16.29 -23.84
C ARG A 143 -33.20 15.08 -24.65
N LEU A 144 -33.83 13.96 -24.36
CA LEU A 144 -33.60 12.68 -25.00
C LEU A 144 -34.77 12.39 -25.93
N ALA A 145 -34.57 12.60 -27.23
CA ALA A 145 -35.54 12.24 -28.26
C ALA A 145 -35.16 10.88 -28.86
N LYS A 146 -36.09 9.92 -28.89
CA LYS A 146 -35.92 8.59 -29.52
C LYS A 146 -34.76 7.74 -28.96
N SER A 147 -34.41 7.91 -27.69
CA SER A 147 -33.42 7.06 -27.02
C SER A 147 -33.94 5.61 -26.93
N LYS A 148 -33.11 4.65 -27.34
CA LYS A 148 -33.40 3.20 -27.24
C LYS A 148 -32.67 2.56 -26.05
N GLY A 149 -31.82 3.31 -25.37
CA GLY A 149 -31.01 2.88 -24.25
C GLY A 149 -31.44 3.44 -22.90
N ILE A 150 -30.63 3.16 -21.89
CA ILE A 150 -30.81 3.63 -20.51
C ILE A 150 -29.87 4.80 -20.19
N ILE A 151 -30.27 5.62 -19.23
CA ILE A 151 -29.43 6.62 -18.58
C ILE A 151 -28.79 5.98 -17.37
N LEU A 152 -27.46 5.98 -17.29
CA LEU A 152 -26.73 5.52 -16.11
C LEU A 152 -26.29 6.73 -15.27
N VAL A 153 -26.72 6.78 -14.01
CA VAL A 153 -26.23 7.76 -13.04
C VAL A 153 -25.35 7.07 -12.02
N LYS A 154 -24.10 7.54 -11.89
CA LYS A 154 -23.10 6.99 -10.98
C LYS A 154 -22.81 7.96 -9.84
N ALA A 155 -23.20 7.56 -8.64
CA ALA A 155 -22.86 8.20 -7.38
C ALA A 155 -22.03 7.23 -6.53
N VAL A 156 -20.96 6.71 -7.12
CA VAL A 156 -20.10 5.70 -6.49
C VAL A 156 -19.07 6.41 -5.62
N GLY A 157 -18.86 5.94 -4.39
CA GLY A 157 -17.83 6.49 -3.51
C GLY A 157 -16.42 6.33 -4.09
N GLY A 158 -15.51 7.25 -3.75
CA GLY A 158 -14.13 7.19 -4.18
C GLY A 158 -13.38 6.01 -3.55
N ASN A 159 -12.48 5.36 -4.29
CA ASN A 159 -11.63 4.31 -3.71
C ASN A 159 -10.57 4.93 -2.80
N GLY A 160 -10.25 4.28 -1.67
CA GLY A 160 -9.09 4.64 -0.87
C GLY A 160 -7.80 4.19 -1.54
N GLY A 161 -6.77 5.03 -1.51
CA GLY A 161 -5.44 4.68 -2.01
C GLY A 161 -4.72 3.69 -1.10
N ASN A 162 -3.86 2.84 -1.67
CA ASN A 162 -3.05 1.89 -0.92
C ASN A 162 -1.97 2.59 -0.10
N GLY A 163 -1.60 2.02 1.04
CA GLY A 163 -0.47 2.50 1.83
C GLY A 163 0.87 2.14 1.19
N GLY A 164 1.84 3.04 1.29
CA GLY A 164 3.20 2.83 0.80
C GLY A 164 3.93 1.73 1.57
N LEU A 165 4.77 0.97 0.87
CA LEU A 165 5.64 -0.05 1.46
C LEU A 165 6.75 0.61 2.30
N GLY A 166 7.23 -0.08 3.32
CA GLY A 166 8.44 0.32 4.04
C GLY A 166 9.72 -0.07 3.29
N GLY A 167 10.76 0.75 3.38
CA GLY A 167 12.06 0.46 2.79
C GLY A 167 12.81 -0.64 3.56
N ASN A 168 13.61 -1.46 2.88
CA ASN A 168 14.40 -2.49 3.55
C ASN A 168 15.59 -1.88 4.29
N GLY A 169 16.01 -2.50 5.40
CA GLY A 169 17.24 -2.12 6.09
C GLY A 169 18.50 -2.53 5.32
N GLY A 170 19.54 -1.73 5.41
CA GLY A 170 20.84 -2.00 4.79
C GLY A 170 21.59 -3.14 5.49
N ARG A 171 22.41 -3.90 4.74
CA ARG A 171 23.25 -4.95 5.33
C ARG A 171 24.40 -4.35 6.15
N GLY A 172 24.78 -4.93 7.27
CA GLY A 172 26.01 -4.60 7.98
C GLY A 172 27.27 -5.01 7.21
N GLY A 173 28.32 -4.20 7.29
CA GLY A 173 29.62 -4.49 6.67
C GLY A 173 30.35 -5.61 7.39
N ASP A 174 31.05 -6.47 6.67
CA ASP A 174 31.86 -7.54 7.27
C ASP A 174 33.10 -6.93 7.94
N GLY A 175 33.56 -7.50 9.05
CA GLY A 175 34.77 -7.05 9.76
C GLY A 175 36.06 -7.43 9.02
N GLY A 176 37.10 -6.61 9.16
CA GLY A 176 38.39 -6.87 8.54
C GLY A 176 39.14 -8.03 9.19
N SER A 177 40.00 -8.72 8.45
CA SER A 177 40.83 -9.79 9.04
C SER A 177 41.99 -9.21 9.84
N GLY A 178 42.44 -9.90 10.88
CA GLY A 178 43.65 -9.52 11.61
C GLY A 178 44.92 -9.82 10.81
N GLY A 179 45.97 -9.02 11.03
CA GLY A 179 47.26 -9.21 10.37
C GLY A 179 48.00 -10.43 10.88
N HIS A 180 48.82 -11.06 10.04
CA HIS A 180 49.67 -12.17 10.45
C HIS A 180 50.82 -11.71 11.35
N GLY A 181 51.21 -12.55 12.32
CA GLY A 181 52.40 -12.33 13.14
C GLY A 181 53.69 -12.47 12.33
N TYR A 182 54.79 -11.91 12.82
CA TYR A 182 56.10 -12.04 12.21
C TYR A 182 56.77 -13.36 12.61
N ASN A 183 57.56 -13.97 11.72
CA ASN A 183 58.33 -15.17 12.08
C ASN A 183 59.54 -14.81 12.95
N GLY A 184 59.93 -15.71 13.85
CA GLY A 184 61.14 -15.56 14.65
C GLY A 184 62.42 -15.71 13.82
N ALA A 185 63.47 -15.00 14.22
CA ALA A 185 64.79 -15.10 13.63
C ALA A 185 65.50 -16.39 14.08
N CYS A 186 66.23 -17.03 13.16
CA CYS A 186 67.04 -18.19 13.50
C CYS A 186 68.21 -17.80 14.41
N GLY A 187 68.54 -18.68 15.35
CA GLY A 187 69.72 -18.54 16.20
C GLY A 187 71.01 -18.72 15.41
N SER A 188 72.06 -17.98 15.80
CA SER A 188 73.37 -18.10 15.18
C SER A 188 74.03 -19.44 15.54
N SER A 189 74.58 -20.10 14.52
CA SER A 189 75.38 -21.30 14.69
C SER A 189 76.84 -20.95 14.95
N THR A 190 77.56 -21.78 15.69
CA THR A 190 78.99 -21.59 15.97
C THR A 190 79.77 -22.87 15.68
N TRP A 191 81.05 -22.71 15.35
CA TRP A 191 82.00 -23.80 15.11
C TRP A 191 83.06 -23.88 16.23
N MET A 192 82.94 -23.04 17.26
CA MET A 192 83.89 -23.00 18.37
C MET A 192 83.63 -24.15 19.35
N PRO A 193 84.67 -24.89 19.79
CA PRO A 193 84.52 -25.98 20.76
C PRO A 193 83.88 -25.50 22.06
N ASP A 194 83.03 -26.34 22.65
CA ASP A 194 82.29 -26.11 23.91
C ASP A 194 81.34 -24.90 23.90
N VAL A 195 81.10 -24.27 22.73
CA VAL A 195 80.18 -23.15 22.59
C VAL A 195 78.84 -23.64 22.04
N ASN A 196 77.76 -23.36 22.77
CA ASN A 196 76.40 -23.65 22.32
C ASN A 196 75.99 -22.72 21.18
N GLY A 197 75.13 -23.21 20.27
CA GLY A 197 74.46 -22.35 19.31
C GLY A 197 73.47 -21.42 20.01
N ALA A 198 73.21 -20.25 19.44
CA ALA A 198 72.23 -19.33 20.01
C ALA A 198 70.81 -19.85 19.78
N ASP A 199 69.89 -19.53 20.70
CA ASP A 199 68.47 -19.86 20.54
C ASP A 199 67.86 -19.04 19.40
N GLY A 200 66.86 -19.62 18.72
CA GLY A 200 66.00 -18.89 17.80
C GLY A 200 65.02 -18.00 18.57
N SER A 201 64.59 -16.90 17.98
CA SER A 201 63.60 -16.02 18.60
C SER A 201 62.19 -16.56 18.41
N ASP A 202 61.28 -16.19 19.31
CA ASP A 202 59.86 -16.49 19.15
C ASP A 202 59.25 -15.77 17.93
N GLY A 203 58.19 -16.35 17.39
CA GLY A 203 57.32 -15.69 16.41
C GLY A 203 56.34 -14.72 17.10
N GLY A 204 56.02 -13.63 16.42
CA GLY A 204 55.05 -12.63 16.88
C GLY A 204 53.61 -13.15 16.84
N PRO A 205 52.73 -12.65 17.74
CA PRO A 205 51.31 -12.99 17.69
C PRO A 205 50.64 -12.40 16.45
N GLY A 206 49.58 -13.07 15.98
CA GLY A 206 48.67 -12.56 14.95
C GLY A 206 47.62 -11.62 15.55
N GLY A 207 47.09 -10.72 14.71
CA GLY A 207 46.14 -9.68 15.10
C GLY A 207 44.73 -10.24 15.17
N ASN A 208 43.86 -9.65 15.98
CA ASN A 208 42.46 -10.07 16.03
C ASN A 208 41.70 -9.60 14.79
N GLY A 209 40.71 -10.37 14.35
CA GLY A 209 39.76 -9.91 13.34
C GLY A 209 38.83 -8.84 13.92
N GLY A 210 38.39 -7.92 13.06
CA GLY A 210 37.40 -6.92 13.41
C GLY A 210 35.99 -7.51 13.47
N ASP A 211 35.12 -6.91 14.27
CA ASP A 211 33.72 -7.33 14.36
C ASP A 211 32.95 -6.96 13.09
N GLY A 212 31.90 -7.70 12.77
CA GLY A 212 30.96 -7.34 11.71
C GLY A 212 29.97 -6.28 12.19
N GLY A 213 29.54 -5.41 11.28
CA GLY A 213 28.54 -4.39 11.54
C GLY A 213 27.13 -4.96 11.65
N ASN A 214 26.25 -4.25 12.35
CA ASN A 214 24.84 -4.60 12.45
C ASN A 214 24.09 -4.26 11.16
N GLY A 215 23.06 -5.03 10.83
CA GLY A 215 22.12 -4.65 9.78
C GLY A 215 21.18 -3.53 10.25
N GLY A 216 20.77 -2.67 9.34
CA GLY A 216 19.78 -1.63 9.61
C GLY A 216 18.37 -2.20 9.74
N ASN A 217 17.47 -1.54 10.45
CA ASN A 217 16.08 -1.93 10.56
C ASN A 217 15.32 -1.62 9.25
N GLY A 218 14.28 -2.39 8.94
CA GLY A 218 13.34 -2.05 7.88
C GLY A 218 12.39 -0.92 8.32
N GLY A 219 12.01 -0.06 7.38
CA GLY A 219 10.98 0.94 7.57
C GLY A 219 9.59 0.30 7.63
N SER A 220 8.65 0.95 8.30
CA SER A 220 7.26 0.49 8.37
C SER A 220 6.50 0.80 7.08
N GLY A 221 5.62 -0.11 6.71
CA GLY A 221 4.57 0.17 5.74
C GLY A 221 3.50 1.05 6.37
N ARG A 222 2.75 1.79 5.56
CA ARG A 222 1.73 2.72 6.06
C ARG A 222 0.32 2.29 5.73
N ASN A 223 -0.63 2.95 6.36
CA ASN A 223 -2.04 2.57 6.25
C ASN A 223 -2.59 2.90 4.86
N GLY A 224 -3.53 2.09 4.40
CA GLY A 224 -4.38 2.43 3.26
C GLY A 224 -5.41 3.49 3.64
N GLY A 225 -5.87 4.24 2.63
CA GLY A 225 -6.95 5.21 2.75
C GLY A 225 -8.32 4.54 2.91
N ASN A 226 -9.25 5.24 3.54
CA ASN A 226 -10.63 4.77 3.65
C ASN A 226 -11.34 4.87 2.30
N ALA A 227 -12.33 4.02 2.08
CA ALA A 227 -13.29 4.20 0.99
C ALA A 227 -14.19 5.42 1.26
N GLY A 228 -14.65 6.07 0.20
CA GLY A 228 -15.77 7.00 0.23
C GLY A 228 -17.11 6.28 0.18
N ALA A 229 -18.13 6.85 0.81
CA ALA A 229 -19.50 6.37 0.77
C ALA A 229 -20.16 6.62 -0.59
N GLY A 230 -21.11 5.76 -0.94
CA GLY A 230 -21.98 5.98 -2.09
C GLY A 230 -22.99 7.11 -1.84
N GLY A 231 -23.46 7.73 -2.92
CA GLY A 231 -24.38 8.86 -2.86
C GLY A 231 -25.82 8.40 -2.69
N HIS A 232 -26.66 9.30 -2.19
CA HIS A 232 -28.08 9.02 -2.03
C HIS A 232 -28.85 9.68 -3.15
N LEU A 233 -29.67 8.91 -3.85
CA LEU A 233 -30.32 9.32 -5.09
C LEU A 233 -31.83 9.21 -4.94
N GLN A 234 -32.53 10.30 -5.21
CA GLN A 234 -33.98 10.26 -5.35
C GLN A 234 -34.36 10.58 -6.79
N VAL A 235 -35.18 9.72 -7.38
CA VAL A 235 -35.73 9.90 -8.73
C VAL A 235 -37.20 10.23 -8.60
N ARG A 236 -37.59 11.41 -9.07
CA ARG A 236 -38.97 11.88 -9.09
C ARG A 236 -39.54 11.83 -10.50
N SER A 237 -40.76 11.31 -10.62
CA SER A 237 -41.53 11.43 -11.86
C SER A 237 -43.02 11.45 -11.60
N ARG A 238 -43.78 12.09 -12.50
CA ARG A 238 -45.24 11.94 -12.54
C ARG A 238 -45.67 10.63 -13.18
N ASP A 239 -44.79 10.03 -13.99
CA ASP A 239 -45.04 8.78 -14.71
C ASP A 239 -44.03 7.72 -14.26
N SER A 240 -44.49 6.75 -13.48
CA SER A 240 -43.64 5.69 -12.93
C SER A 240 -42.96 4.85 -14.01
N ARG A 241 -43.48 4.81 -15.25
CA ARG A 241 -42.87 4.09 -16.37
C ARG A 241 -41.50 4.67 -16.74
N LEU A 242 -41.25 5.95 -16.45
CA LEU A 242 -39.97 6.60 -16.77
C LEU A 242 -38.82 6.09 -15.91
N PHE A 243 -39.09 5.49 -14.73
CA PHE A 243 -38.05 4.84 -13.92
C PHE A 243 -37.36 3.69 -14.67
N MET A 244 -38.02 3.10 -15.67
CA MET A 244 -37.45 2.02 -16.49
C MET A 244 -36.38 2.48 -17.50
N LEU A 245 -36.18 3.80 -17.62
CA LEU A 245 -35.20 4.41 -18.50
C LEU A 245 -33.90 4.78 -17.77
N ILE A 246 -33.85 4.64 -16.45
CA ILE A 246 -32.70 5.03 -15.63
C ILE A 246 -32.16 3.83 -14.84
N GLU A 247 -30.84 3.75 -14.77
CA GLU A 247 -30.08 2.87 -13.88
C GLU A 247 -29.19 3.71 -12.98
N LEU A 248 -29.06 3.29 -11.73
CA LEU A 248 -28.34 4.02 -10.71
C LEU A 248 -27.28 3.11 -10.08
N ASP A 249 -26.05 3.62 -9.93
CA ASP A 249 -24.96 2.96 -9.20
C ASP A 249 -24.54 3.86 -8.04
N CYS A 250 -24.92 3.47 -6.82
CA CYS A 250 -24.64 4.20 -5.58
C CYS A 250 -23.76 3.40 -4.63
N ARG A 251 -22.91 2.50 -5.14
CA ARG A 251 -22.04 1.68 -4.27
C ARG A 251 -20.97 2.52 -3.59
N ALA A 252 -20.49 2.04 -2.45
CA ALA A 252 -19.29 2.54 -1.80
C ALA A 252 -18.06 2.33 -2.70
N GLY A 253 -17.03 3.14 -2.45
CA GLY A 253 -15.69 2.86 -2.97
C GLY A 253 -15.06 1.65 -2.27
N THR A 254 -13.94 1.18 -2.81
CA THR A 254 -13.14 0.14 -2.16
C THR A 254 -12.15 0.77 -1.19
N LYS A 255 -11.91 0.11 -0.04
CA LYS A 255 -10.85 0.53 0.89
C LYS A 255 -9.47 0.34 0.27
N GLY A 256 -8.50 1.18 0.67
CA GLY A 256 -7.09 0.95 0.34
C GLY A 256 -6.48 -0.12 1.24
N GLU A 257 -5.57 -0.92 0.70
CA GLU A 257 -4.82 -1.92 1.47
C GLU A 257 -3.64 -1.27 2.21
N GLY A 258 -3.27 -1.83 3.36
CA GLY A 258 -2.08 -1.36 4.10
C GLY A 258 -0.79 -1.81 3.42
N GLY A 259 0.23 -0.94 3.43
CA GLY A 259 1.56 -1.26 2.91
C GLY A 259 2.30 -2.25 3.82
N HIS A 260 3.08 -3.15 3.23
CA HIS A 260 3.94 -4.05 4.01
C HIS A 260 5.18 -3.33 4.56
N GLY A 261 5.63 -3.73 5.75
CA GLY A 261 6.90 -3.29 6.31
C GLY A 261 8.09 -3.84 5.53
N GLY A 262 9.17 -3.06 5.48
CA GLY A 262 10.43 -3.48 4.90
C GLY A 262 11.13 -4.54 5.76
N SER A 263 11.90 -5.42 5.14
CA SER A 263 12.69 -6.41 5.88
C SER A 263 13.86 -5.74 6.60
N GLY A 264 14.22 -6.24 7.79
CA GLY A 264 15.47 -5.88 8.44
C GLY A 264 16.69 -6.32 7.62
N GLY A 265 17.74 -5.50 7.65
CA GLY A 265 19.01 -5.78 7.00
C GLY A 265 19.78 -6.90 7.69
N ARG A 266 20.53 -7.70 6.92
CA ARG A 266 21.36 -8.76 7.49
C ARG A 266 22.61 -8.18 8.17
N TYR A 267 23.11 -8.84 9.20
CA TYR A 267 24.40 -8.49 9.80
C TYR A 267 25.60 -8.70 8.87
N GLY A 268 26.71 -8.04 9.21
CA GLY A 268 28.05 -8.34 8.70
C GLY A 268 28.72 -9.43 9.53
N SER A 269 29.51 -10.28 8.88
CA SER A 269 30.28 -11.33 9.56
C SER A 269 31.54 -10.77 10.21
N GLY A 270 31.94 -11.33 11.34
CA GLY A 270 33.21 -10.99 11.98
C GLY A 270 34.42 -11.52 11.18
N GLY A 271 35.45 -10.70 11.08
CA GLY A 271 36.70 -10.99 10.38
C GLY A 271 37.51 -12.08 11.08
N PHE A 272 38.33 -12.79 10.31
CA PHE A 272 39.20 -13.83 10.84
C PHE A 272 40.37 -13.23 11.62
N GLY A 273 40.80 -13.88 12.70
CA GLY A 273 42.07 -13.54 13.34
C GLY A 273 43.25 -13.94 12.46
N GLY A 274 44.32 -13.14 12.51
CA GLY A 274 45.57 -13.43 11.82
C GLY A 274 46.30 -14.59 12.47
N ALA A 275 46.96 -15.42 11.66
CA ALA A 275 47.83 -16.48 12.18
C ALA A 275 49.03 -15.87 12.92
N GLY A 276 49.48 -16.51 14.00
CA GLY A 276 50.76 -16.17 14.62
C GLY A 276 51.94 -16.57 13.72
N GLY A 277 53.08 -15.89 13.88
CA GLY A 277 54.30 -16.22 13.14
C GLY A 277 55.00 -17.44 13.71
N SER A 278 55.75 -18.17 12.89
CA SER A 278 56.50 -19.36 13.34
C SER A 278 57.72 -18.97 14.16
N GLY A 279 58.09 -19.76 15.17
CA GLY A 279 59.34 -19.59 15.91
C GLY A 279 60.58 -19.81 15.02
N GLY A 280 61.68 -19.10 15.31
CA GLY A 280 62.95 -19.28 14.63
C GLY A 280 63.67 -20.56 15.06
N SER A 281 64.38 -21.22 14.15
CA SER A 281 65.16 -22.41 14.52
C SER A 281 66.39 -22.05 15.37
N GLY A 282 66.74 -22.86 16.35
CA GLY A 282 67.98 -22.69 17.11
C GLY A 282 69.24 -22.95 16.26
N GLY A 283 70.33 -22.26 16.56
CA GLY A 283 71.62 -22.45 15.89
C GLY A 283 72.33 -23.71 16.35
N SER A 284 73.17 -24.32 15.50
CA SER A 284 73.98 -25.46 15.91
C SER A 284 75.15 -25.04 16.80
N GLY A 285 75.45 -25.84 17.84
CA GLY A 285 76.66 -25.68 18.65
C GLY A 285 77.92 -26.12 17.92
N GLY A 286 79.09 -25.66 18.40
CA GLY A 286 80.37 -26.17 17.93
C GLY A 286 80.68 -27.55 18.53
N PRO A 287 81.87 -28.13 18.28
CA PRO A 287 82.25 -29.44 18.83
C PRO A 287 82.03 -29.49 20.34
N ASP A 288 81.35 -30.52 20.84
CA ASP A 288 80.92 -30.69 22.25
C ASP A 288 79.94 -29.63 22.80
N GLY A 289 79.61 -28.60 22.00
CA GLY A 289 78.56 -27.62 22.27
C GLY A 289 77.15 -28.15 21.90
N ARG A 290 76.13 -27.71 22.64
CA ARG A 290 74.73 -28.04 22.37
C ARG A 290 74.14 -27.09 21.33
N SER A 291 73.18 -27.58 20.54
CA SER A 291 72.35 -26.70 19.71
C SER A 291 71.49 -25.77 20.57
N GLY A 292 71.28 -24.56 20.08
CA GLY A 292 70.28 -23.64 20.62
C GLY A 292 68.87 -24.20 20.46
N ARG A 293 67.96 -23.71 21.28
CA ARG A 293 66.54 -24.07 21.25
C ARG A 293 65.83 -23.34 20.11
N ASN A 294 64.81 -23.97 19.56
CA ASN A 294 63.88 -23.27 18.66
C ASN A 294 63.04 -22.28 19.48
N GLY A 295 62.75 -21.13 18.87
CA GLY A 295 61.72 -20.22 19.37
C GLY A 295 60.34 -20.87 19.28
N SER A 296 59.43 -20.35 20.09
CA SER A 296 58.03 -20.75 20.10
C SER A 296 57.22 -20.03 19.01
N ASP A 297 56.17 -20.68 18.52
CA ASP A 297 55.23 -20.07 17.58
C ASP A 297 54.37 -19.01 18.28
N GLY A 298 54.11 -17.92 17.56
CA GLY A 298 53.20 -16.87 17.99
C GLY A 298 51.75 -17.38 18.06
N ARG A 299 50.97 -16.78 18.96
CA ARG A 299 49.54 -17.10 19.07
C ARG A 299 48.75 -16.51 17.90
N SER A 300 47.80 -17.25 17.36
CA SER A 300 46.83 -16.71 16.41
C SER A 300 45.88 -15.73 17.10
N GLY A 301 45.46 -14.70 16.37
CA GLY A 301 44.45 -13.74 16.80
C GLY A 301 43.06 -14.38 16.89
N SER A 302 42.19 -13.77 17.68
CA SER A 302 40.79 -14.20 17.79
C SER A 302 39.98 -13.74 16.57
N ARG A 303 38.90 -14.47 16.29
CA ARG A 303 37.90 -14.05 15.30
C ARG A 303 37.05 -12.91 15.86
N GLY A 304 36.72 -11.93 15.03
CA GLY A 304 35.71 -10.93 15.32
C GLY A 304 34.31 -11.56 15.45
N ARG A 305 33.42 -10.88 16.16
CA ARG A 305 32.02 -11.27 16.35
C ARG A 305 31.20 -10.88 15.12
N ASN A 306 30.14 -11.65 14.83
CA ASN A 306 29.14 -11.22 13.87
C ASN A 306 28.30 -10.08 14.45
N GLY A 307 27.82 -9.19 13.59
CA GLY A 307 26.81 -8.20 13.99
C GLY A 307 25.44 -8.83 14.23
N SER A 308 24.45 -8.01 14.58
CA SER A 308 23.04 -8.39 14.69
C SER A 308 22.24 -8.06 13.42
N SER A 309 21.26 -8.89 13.08
CA SER A 309 20.28 -8.54 12.03
C SER A 309 19.40 -7.39 12.49
N GLY A 310 19.01 -6.53 11.55
CA GLY A 310 17.98 -5.54 11.77
C GLY A 310 16.61 -6.18 11.94
N ILE A 311 15.70 -5.42 12.54
CA ILE A 311 14.31 -5.81 12.76
C ILE A 311 13.47 -5.41 11.53
N SER A 312 12.51 -6.23 11.13
CA SER A 312 11.57 -5.88 10.07
C SER A 312 10.60 -4.79 10.52
N GLY A 313 10.24 -3.91 9.60
CA GLY A 313 9.22 -2.89 9.82
C GLY A 313 7.83 -3.49 10.01
N SER A 314 6.96 -2.72 10.64
CA SER A 314 5.56 -3.12 10.83
C SER A 314 4.75 -2.95 9.54
N ASN A 315 3.71 -3.78 9.35
CA ASN A 315 2.73 -3.59 8.29
C ASN A 315 1.76 -2.47 8.65
N GLY A 316 1.36 -1.70 7.64
CA GLY A 316 0.24 -0.78 7.71
C GLY A 316 -1.09 -1.50 7.83
N ARG A 317 -2.10 -0.78 8.32
CA ARG A 317 -3.47 -1.27 8.40
C ARG A 317 -4.22 -0.95 7.11
N ASN A 318 -5.15 -1.83 6.73
CA ASN A 318 -6.08 -1.52 5.65
C ASN A 318 -7.00 -0.36 6.07
N GLY A 319 -7.45 0.40 5.08
CA GLY A 319 -8.47 1.42 5.25
C GLY A 319 -9.81 0.84 5.69
N ARG A 320 -10.74 1.72 6.02
CA ARG A 320 -12.11 1.35 6.38
C ARG A 320 -12.99 1.29 5.14
N ALA A 321 -13.85 0.29 5.09
CA ALA A 321 -14.94 0.26 4.12
C ALA A 321 -15.97 1.34 4.47
N ALA A 322 -16.64 1.86 3.44
CA ALA A 322 -17.76 2.78 3.57
C ALA A 322 -19.07 2.05 3.28
N MET A 323 -20.17 2.76 3.43
CA MET A 323 -21.51 2.23 3.15
C MET A 323 -21.92 2.58 1.72
N ASP A 324 -22.65 1.67 1.10
CA ASP A 324 -23.39 1.97 -0.11
C ASP A 324 -24.40 3.08 0.20
N GLY A 325 -24.67 3.91 -0.80
CA GLY A 325 -25.75 4.89 -0.75
C GLY A 325 -27.12 4.23 -0.90
N SER A 326 -28.15 5.06 -1.03
CA SER A 326 -29.53 4.60 -1.14
C SER A 326 -30.19 5.19 -2.38
N ILE A 327 -31.21 4.48 -2.86
CA ILE A 327 -32.04 4.88 -3.98
C ILE A 327 -33.49 4.98 -3.50
N GLN A 328 -34.17 6.05 -3.89
CA GLN A 328 -35.60 6.21 -3.69
C GLN A 328 -36.26 6.70 -4.98
N TYR A 329 -37.22 5.94 -5.48
CA TYR A 329 -38.12 6.35 -6.53
C TYR A 329 -39.34 6.99 -5.89
N ALA A 330 -39.76 8.14 -6.39
CA ALA A 330 -40.88 8.91 -5.87
C ALA A 330 -41.82 9.28 -7.01
N VAL A 331 -43.07 8.85 -6.92
CA VAL A 331 -44.14 9.33 -7.81
C VAL A 331 -44.67 10.64 -7.26
N VAL A 332 -44.78 11.66 -8.10
CA VAL A 332 -45.22 12.99 -7.69
C VAL A 332 -46.43 13.48 -8.47
N ASP A 333 -47.20 14.41 -7.89
CA ASP A 333 -48.35 15.03 -8.54
C ASP A 333 -47.96 16.21 -9.48
N ILE A 334 -48.95 16.97 -9.92
CA ILE A 334 -48.73 18.14 -10.78
C ILE A 334 -47.99 19.27 -10.06
N ASP A 335 -48.16 19.38 -8.75
CA ASP A 335 -47.52 20.39 -7.92
C ASP A 335 -46.12 19.94 -7.44
N GLY A 336 -45.77 18.67 -7.66
CA GLY A 336 -44.49 18.08 -7.26
C GLY A 336 -44.50 17.45 -5.87
N ASN A 337 -45.68 17.31 -5.24
CA ASN A 337 -45.83 16.62 -3.97
C ASN A 337 -45.63 15.11 -4.16
N ILE A 338 -44.97 14.47 -3.20
CA ILE A 338 -44.75 13.03 -3.22
C ILE A 338 -46.07 12.31 -2.92
N ILE A 339 -46.51 11.50 -3.89
CA ILE A 339 -47.67 10.62 -3.77
C ILE A 339 -47.24 9.28 -3.15
N GLU A 340 -46.13 8.72 -3.64
CA GLU A 340 -45.65 7.40 -3.24
C GLU A 340 -44.12 7.35 -3.36
N THR A 341 -43.47 6.56 -2.49
CA THR A 341 -42.05 6.25 -2.62
C THR A 341 -41.77 4.76 -2.57
N SER A 342 -40.71 4.33 -3.24
CA SER A 342 -40.22 2.95 -3.23
C SER A 342 -38.70 2.93 -3.39
N SER A 343 -38.01 1.98 -2.77
CA SER A 343 -36.58 1.74 -3.03
C SER A 343 -36.33 0.91 -4.30
N ASP A 344 -37.38 0.34 -4.87
CA ASP A 344 -37.36 -0.46 -6.09
C ASP A 344 -38.29 0.14 -7.16
N LYS A 345 -37.76 0.37 -8.35
CA LYS A 345 -38.51 0.90 -9.49
C LYS A 345 -39.67 0.01 -9.94
N TYR A 346 -39.60 -1.29 -9.67
CA TYR A 346 -40.67 -2.24 -10.04
C TYR A 346 -41.85 -2.26 -9.06
N HIS A 347 -41.69 -1.67 -7.88
CA HIS A 347 -42.71 -1.65 -6.82
C HIS A 347 -43.35 -0.27 -6.60
N ALA A 348 -43.00 0.74 -7.41
CA ALA A 348 -43.70 2.02 -7.39
C ALA A 348 -45.02 1.91 -8.18
N SER A 349 -46.17 1.93 -7.51
CA SER A 349 -47.48 1.77 -8.15
C SER A 349 -48.53 2.75 -7.61
N VAL A 350 -49.02 3.64 -8.48
CA VAL A 350 -50.16 4.51 -8.12
C VAL A 350 -51.43 3.66 -8.09
N ILE A 351 -51.82 3.21 -6.89
CA ILE A 351 -53.01 2.35 -6.70
C ILE A 351 -54.30 3.17 -6.76
N CYS A 352 -54.25 4.45 -6.45
CA CYS A 352 -55.41 5.36 -6.47
C CYS A 352 -54.98 6.78 -6.82
N TYR A 353 -55.75 7.44 -7.68
CA TYR A 353 -55.62 8.86 -7.99
C TYR A 353 -57.00 9.47 -8.21
N THR A 354 -57.15 10.75 -7.85
CA THR A 354 -58.36 11.53 -8.14
C THR A 354 -57.99 12.56 -9.20
N ILE A 355 -58.67 12.54 -10.34
CA ILE A 355 -58.57 13.63 -11.31
C ILE A 355 -59.59 14.67 -10.92
N THR A 356 -59.13 15.89 -10.64
CA THR A 356 -59.97 17.08 -10.48
C THR A 356 -59.67 18.03 -11.63
N ASP A 357 -60.71 18.56 -12.28
CA ASP A 357 -60.57 19.66 -13.21
C ASP A 357 -60.18 20.94 -12.45
N GLN A 358 -59.25 21.73 -13.01
CA GLN A 358 -58.72 22.90 -12.30
C GLN A 358 -59.77 24.00 -12.10
N ASN A 359 -60.79 24.02 -12.94
CA ASN A 359 -61.80 25.08 -13.03
C ASN A 359 -63.24 24.55 -12.94
N ASN A 360 -63.42 23.26 -12.63
CA ASN A 360 -64.73 22.62 -12.48
C ASN A 360 -65.64 22.64 -13.72
N ASP A 361 -65.04 22.75 -14.93
CA ASP A 361 -65.75 22.89 -16.21
C ASP A 361 -66.03 21.56 -16.94
N GLY A 362 -65.57 20.42 -16.40
CA GLY A 362 -65.72 19.10 -17.02
C GLY A 362 -64.83 18.85 -18.23
N ILE A 363 -63.85 19.72 -18.50
CA ILE A 363 -62.82 19.56 -19.52
C ILE A 363 -61.51 19.19 -18.82
N TYR A 364 -60.92 18.08 -19.23
CA TYR A 364 -59.58 17.71 -18.77
C TYR A 364 -58.55 18.59 -19.50
N GLU A 365 -58.06 19.63 -18.81
CA GLU A 365 -56.97 20.51 -19.26
C GLU A 365 -55.58 19.93 -19.01
#